data_AF-C6V5L7-F1
#
_entry.id   AF-C6V5L7-F1
#
_cell.length_a   1.000
_cell.length_b   1.000
_cell.length_c   1.000
_cell.angle_alpha   90.00
_cell.angle_beta   90.00
_cell.angle_gamma   90.00
#
_symmetry.space_group_name_H-M   'P 1'
#
loop_
_entity.id
_entity.type
_entity.pdbx_description
1 polymer ?
#
loop_
_entity_poly.entity_id
_entity_poly.type
_entity_poly.pdbx_seq_one_letter_code
_entity_poly.pdbx_strand_id
1 'polypeptide(L)'
;MCNWLGFVSQGKLLGLNDMDSIVVFDIETVPDTGLCEVLTGFKGKDVVAMRKAMENYHLDITDGKNPFLRQPFHRVIVISLLKATLTCKNDCEFFQLKKNCFWRYSVLQRKRISTVLF
;
A
#
# COMPACT_ATOMS: atom_id res chain seq x y z
N MET A 1 -5.17 -10.02 5.38
CA MET A 1 -5.35 -8.60 5.04
C MET A 1 -4.29 -7.86 5.84
N CYS A 2 -3.40 -7.13 5.17
CA CYS A 2 -2.31 -6.43 5.83
C CYS A 2 -2.55 -4.94 5.59
N ASN A 3 -3.16 -4.27 6.57
CA ASN A 3 -3.41 -2.84 6.53
C ASN A 3 -2.10 -2.11 6.85
N TRP A 4 -1.79 -1.09 6.05
CA TRP A 4 -0.62 -0.25 6.24
C TRP A 4 -1.09 1.20 6.37
N LEU A 5 -1.19 1.65 7.62
CA LEU A 5 -1.47 3.05 7.91
C LEU A 5 -0.17 3.86 7.74
N GLY A 6 -0.11 4.67 6.68
CA GLY A 6 1.01 5.57 6.41
C GLY A 6 0.66 7.02 6.76
N PHE A 7 1.52 7.69 7.53
CA PHE A 7 1.45 9.14 7.75
C PHE A 7 2.56 9.80 6.95
N VAL A 8 2.21 10.73 6.05
CA VAL A 8 3.18 11.61 5.41
C VAL A 8 2.83 13.05 5.76
N SER A 9 3.66 13.67 6.60
CA SER A 9 3.69 15.13 6.73
C SER A 9 4.48 15.65 5.53
N GLN A 10 3.79 16.25 4.54
CA GLN A 10 4.46 16.79 3.36
C GLN A 10 5.12 18.14 3.70
N GLY A 11 6.38 18.07 4.13
CA GLY A 11 7.32 19.17 3.99
C GLY A 11 7.78 19.29 2.53
N LYS A 12 7.07 20.10 1.73
CA LYS A 12 7.62 20.77 0.53
C LYS A 12 7.93 19.89 -0.70
N LEU A 13 6.93 19.18 -1.23
CA LEU A 13 6.89 18.83 -2.66
C LEU A 13 5.69 19.57 -3.27
N LEU A 14 5.90 20.29 -4.39
CA LEU A 14 4.89 20.99 -5.23
C LEU A 14 4.68 22.51 -5.08
N GLY A 15 5.51 23.25 -4.33
CA GLY A 15 5.42 24.73 -4.36
C GLY A 15 4.09 25.32 -3.89
N LEU A 16 3.29 24.53 -3.16
CA LEU A 16 2.14 25.00 -2.40
C LEU A 16 2.64 25.52 -1.05
N ASN A 17 2.43 26.81 -0.77
CA ASN A 17 2.75 27.47 0.51
C ASN A 17 1.80 27.05 1.65
N ASP A 18 1.31 25.81 1.65
CA ASP A 18 0.42 25.29 2.70
C ASP A 18 1.24 24.38 3.62
N MET A 19 1.96 24.96 4.58
CA MET A 19 2.69 24.23 5.65
C MET A 19 1.77 23.46 6.62
N ASP A 20 0.47 23.47 6.35
CA ASP A 20 -0.60 23.09 7.27
C ASP A 20 -1.49 22.00 6.68
N SER A 21 -0.96 21.06 5.89
CA SER A 21 -1.78 19.95 5.36
C SER A 21 -1.18 18.58 5.60
N ILE A 22 -2.02 17.69 6.14
CA ILE A 22 -1.68 16.29 6.42
C ILE A 22 -2.43 15.42 5.42
N VAL A 23 -1.71 14.42 4.92
CA VAL A 23 -2.25 13.38 4.06
C VAL A 23 -2.07 12.05 4.78
N VAL A 24 -3.19 11.40 5.09
CA VAL A 24 -3.22 10.04 5.63
C VAL A 24 -3.68 9.12 4.52
N PHE A 25 -3.03 7.99 4.36
CA PHE A 25 -3.48 6.97 3.42
C PHE A 25 -3.39 5.58 4.03
N ASP A 26 -4.26 4.71 3.55
CA ASP A 26 -4.23 3.28 3.85
C ASP A 26 -4.20 2.50 2.53
N ILE A 27 -3.31 1.53 2.44
CA ILE A 27 -3.08 0.71 1.24
C ILE A 27 -3.44 -0.73 1.57
N GLU A 28 -4.48 -1.22 0.91
CA GLU A 28 -4.89 -2.61 1.02
C GLU A 28 -4.23 -3.44 -0.08
N THR A 29 -3.64 -4.56 0.32
CA THR A 29 -2.95 -5.46 -0.59
C THR A 29 -3.38 -6.91 -0.41
N VAL A 30 -3.22 -7.69 -1.47
CA VAL A 30 -3.37 -9.16 -1.45
C VAL A 30 -2.17 -9.82 -2.11
N PRO A 31 -1.81 -11.06 -1.73
CA PRO A 31 -0.78 -11.82 -2.44
C PRO A 31 -1.08 -11.90 -3.94
N ASP A 32 -0.08 -11.60 -4.77
CA ASP A 32 -0.20 -11.64 -6.21
C ASP A 32 -0.02 -13.08 -6.73
N THR A 33 -1.14 -13.80 -6.85
CA THR A 33 -1.11 -15.17 -7.40
C THR A 33 -0.71 -15.22 -8.87
N GLY A 34 -0.73 -14.11 -9.61
CA GLY A 34 -0.20 -14.04 -10.98
C GLY A 34 1.32 -14.24 -11.05
N LEU A 35 2.04 -14.00 -9.96
CA LEU A 35 3.47 -14.28 -9.85
C LEU A 35 3.79 -15.74 -9.52
N CYS A 36 2.82 -16.53 -9.08
CA CYS A 36 3.04 -17.87 -8.57
C CYS A 36 3.78 -18.78 -9.57
N GLU A 37 3.34 -18.81 -10.83
CA GLU A 37 3.99 -19.64 -11.85
C GLU A 37 5.45 -19.23 -12.09
N VAL A 38 5.73 -17.92 -12.13
CA VAL A 38 7.09 -17.39 -12.36
C VAL A 38 8.01 -17.67 -11.17
N LEU A 39 7.49 -17.54 -9.94
CA LEU A 39 8.29 -17.70 -8.72
C LEU A 39 8.50 -19.16 -8.33
N THR A 40 7.50 -20.01 -8.57
CA THR A 40 7.44 -21.37 -8.00
C THR A 40 7.40 -22.47 -9.07
N GLY A 41 7.16 -22.13 -10.33
CA GLY A 41 6.90 -23.10 -11.40
C GLY A 41 5.54 -23.80 -11.32
N PHE A 42 4.68 -23.49 -10.33
CA PHE A 42 3.38 -24.11 -10.16
C PHE A 42 2.36 -23.65 -11.22
N LYS A 43 1.79 -24.61 -11.98
CA LYS A 43 0.89 -24.36 -13.12
C LYS A 43 -0.59 -24.67 -12.85
N GLY A 44 -1.03 -24.52 -11.60
CA GLY A 44 -2.43 -24.72 -11.22
C GLY A 44 -3.26 -23.44 -11.24
N LYS A 45 -4.60 -23.58 -11.22
CA LYS A 45 -5.55 -22.47 -11.10
C LYS A 45 -6.20 -22.37 -9.71
N ASP A 46 -5.94 -23.33 -8.83
CA ASP A 46 -6.46 -23.29 -7.47
C ASP A 46 -5.73 -22.21 -6.65
N VAL A 47 -6.46 -21.17 -6.28
CA VAL A 47 -5.95 -20.01 -5.55
C VAL A 47 -5.35 -20.42 -4.20
N VAL A 48 -5.92 -21.43 -3.54
CA VAL A 48 -5.42 -21.91 -2.24
C VAL A 48 -4.07 -22.58 -2.40
N ALA A 49 -3.95 -23.52 -3.35
CA ALA A 49 -2.68 -24.15 -3.68
C ALA A 49 -1.62 -23.14 -4.16
N MET A 50 -2.01 -22.14 -4.96
CA MET A 50 -1.09 -21.09 -5.42
C MET A 50 -0.52 -20.28 -4.25
N ARG A 51 -1.36 -19.91 -3.27
CA ARG A 51 -0.90 -19.20 -2.07
C ARG A 51 0.09 -20.02 -1.27
N LYS A 52 -0.22 -21.29 -1.03
CA LYS A 52 0.67 -22.21 -0.30
C LYS A 52 2.02 -22.41 -1.02
N ALA A 53 2.01 -22.52 -2.34
CA ALA A 53 3.24 -22.60 -3.13
C ALA A 53 4.11 -21.35 -2.96
N MET A 54 3.50 -20.16 -2.97
CA MET A 54 4.21 -18.90 -2.73
C MET A 54 4.71 -18.76 -1.29
N GLU A 55 3.96 -19.21 -0.28
CA GLU A 55 4.41 -19.26 1.12
C GLU A 55 5.63 -20.17 1.27
N ASN A 56 5.62 -21.36 0.66
CA ASN A 56 6.76 -22.28 0.66
C ASN A 56 7.99 -21.65 -0.02
N TYR A 57 7.79 -20.99 -1.16
CA TYR A 57 8.86 -20.23 -1.82
C TYR A 57 9.43 -19.14 -0.90
N HIS A 58 8.59 -18.42 -0.17
CA HIS A 58 9.07 -17.38 0.74
C HIS A 58 9.84 -17.96 1.93
N LEU A 59 9.41 -19.10 2.45
CA LEU A 59 10.16 -19.83 3.46
C LEU A 59 11.54 -20.24 2.94
N ASP A 60 11.61 -20.77 1.72
CA ASP A 60 12.87 -21.20 1.10
C ASP A 60 13.88 -20.04 1.00
N ILE A 61 13.46 -18.88 0.47
CA ILE A 61 14.36 -17.71 0.33
C ILE A 61 14.65 -16.99 1.66
N THR A 62 13.95 -17.34 2.74
CA THR A 62 14.17 -16.74 4.09
C THR A 62 14.79 -17.73 5.07
N ASP A 63 15.31 -18.87 4.60
CA ASP A 63 15.83 -19.97 5.44
C ASP A 63 14.82 -20.42 6.52
N GLY A 64 13.55 -20.49 6.16
CA GLY A 64 12.45 -20.90 7.04
C GLY A 64 12.04 -19.87 8.10
N LYS A 65 12.59 -18.66 8.09
CA LYS A 65 12.36 -17.67 9.15
C LYS A 65 11.01 -16.96 9.02
N ASN A 66 10.46 -16.83 7.82
CA ASN A 66 9.24 -16.07 7.61
C ASN A 66 8.36 -16.66 6.49
N PRO A 67 7.16 -17.18 6.81
CA PRO A 67 6.18 -17.60 5.80
C PRO A 67 5.39 -16.43 5.22
N PHE A 68 5.40 -15.26 5.85
CA PHE A 68 4.59 -14.13 5.42
C PHE A 68 5.22 -13.42 4.23
N LEU A 69 4.58 -13.57 3.07
CA LEU A 69 4.90 -12.81 1.87
C LEU A 69 4.96 -11.31 2.20
N ARG A 70 6.14 -10.72 1.99
CA ARG A 70 6.36 -9.28 2.04
C ARG A 70 6.32 -8.72 0.62
N GLN A 71 6.29 -7.40 0.49
CA GLN A 71 6.55 -6.76 -0.80
C GLN A 71 7.90 -7.29 -1.34
N PRO A 72 8.00 -7.64 -2.64
CA PRO A 72 7.13 -7.26 -3.77
C PRO A 72 6.04 -8.30 -4.14
N PHE A 73 5.74 -9.31 -3.31
CA PHE A 73 4.83 -10.41 -3.67
C PHE A 73 3.33 -10.09 -3.54
N HIS A 74 2.99 -8.81 -3.34
CA HIS A 74 1.64 -8.34 -3.10
C HIS A 74 1.22 -7.35 -4.19
N ARG A 75 -0.03 -7.45 -4.63
CA ARG A 75 -0.67 -6.43 -5.47
C ARG A 75 -1.56 -5.51 -4.65
N VAL A 76 -1.51 -4.22 -4.97
CA VAL A 76 -2.40 -3.21 -4.40
C VAL A 76 -3.80 -3.40 -4.97
N ILE A 77 -4.80 -3.52 -4.10
CA ILE A 77 -6.22 -3.64 -4.50
C ILE A 77 -6.97 -2.34 -4.28
N VAL A 78 -6.64 -1.60 -3.23
CA VAL A 78 -7.27 -0.35 -2.86
C VAL A 78 -6.22 0.57 -2.24
N ILE A 79 -6.31 1.86 -2.59
CA ILE A 79 -5.66 2.95 -1.86
C ILE A 79 -6.78 3.85 -1.39
N SER A 80 -6.81 4.18 -0.10
CA SER A 80 -7.67 5.21 0.46
C SER A 80 -6.83 6.42 0.88
N LEU A 81 -7.36 7.62 0.71
CA LEU A 81 -6.67 8.88 0.96
C LEU A 81 -7.55 9.80 1.79
N LEU A 82 -6.97 10.49 2.76
CA LEU A 82 -7.62 11.51 3.55
C LEU A 82 -6.69 12.73 3.60
N LYS A 83 -7.21 13.89 3.21
CA LYS A 83 -6.51 15.16 3.35
C LYS A 83 -7.17 16.00 4.43
N ALA A 84 -6.36 16.47 5.37
CA ALA A 84 -6.77 17.40 6.42
C ALA A 84 -5.89 18.64 6.38
N THR A 85 -6.45 19.76 6.81
CA THR A 85 -5.67 20.93 7.20
C THR A 85 -5.36 20.83 8.70
N LEU A 86 -4.11 21.05 9.10
CA LEU A 86 -3.66 21.12 10.49
C LEU A 86 -3.60 22.58 10.91
N THR A 87 -4.12 22.92 12.08
CA THR A 87 -3.94 24.25 12.66
C THR A 87 -3.58 24.11 14.12
N CYS A 88 -2.49 24.75 14.55
CA CYS A 88 -2.05 24.75 15.94
C CYS A 88 -2.46 26.06 16.63
N LYS A 89 -3.22 25.99 17.72
CA LYS A 89 -3.63 27.16 18.52
C LYS A 89 -3.59 26.82 20.01
N ASN A 90 -2.94 27.65 20.81
CA ASN A 90 -2.81 27.48 22.26
C ASN A 90 -2.31 26.07 22.65
N ASP A 91 -1.22 25.62 22.03
CA ASP A 91 -0.63 24.28 22.22
C ASP A 91 -1.59 23.10 21.91
N CYS A 92 -2.69 23.37 21.19
CA CYS A 92 -3.64 22.37 20.73
C CYS A 92 -3.62 22.25 19.21
N GLU A 93 -3.70 21.02 18.69
CA GLU A 93 -3.77 20.71 17.27
C GLU A 93 -5.21 20.48 16.82
N PHE A 94 -5.63 21.17 15.76
CA PHE A 94 -6.95 21.07 15.16
C PHE A 94 -6.84 20.52 13.74
N PHE A 95 -7.58 19.45 13.45
CA PHE A 95 -7.58 18.80 12.15
C PHE A 95 -8.92 19.04 11.45
N GLN A 96 -8.90 19.78 10.34
CA GLN A 96 -10.08 19.99 9.51
C GLN A 96 -10.04 19.08 8.29
N LEU A 97 -10.91 18.07 8.28
CA LEU A 97 -11.03 17.15 7.15
C LEU A 97 -11.61 17.87 5.93
N LYS A 98 -10.94 17.77 4.77
CA LYS A 98 -11.52 18.22 3.49
C LYS A 98 -12.49 17.15 2.98
N LYS A 99 -13.76 17.53 2.80
CA LYS A 99 -14.91 16.62 2.66
C LYS A 99 -14.94 15.73 1.39
N ASN A 100 -13.91 15.73 0.54
CA ASN A 100 -13.95 15.14 -0.81
C ASN A 100 -12.82 14.14 -1.13
N CYS A 101 -12.11 13.58 -0.14
CA CYS A 101 -10.89 12.81 -0.44
C CYS A 101 -11.02 11.28 -0.47
N PHE A 102 -12.19 10.69 -0.21
CA PHE A 102 -12.33 9.24 -0.28
C PHE A 102 -12.36 8.75 -1.74
N TRP A 103 -11.18 8.50 -2.31
CA TRP A 103 -11.04 7.87 -3.62
C TRP A 103 -10.77 6.39 -3.42
N ARG A 104 -11.76 5.53 -3.68
CA ARG A 104 -11.54 4.09 -3.75
C ARG A 104 -11.01 3.73 -5.13
N TYR A 105 -9.70 3.76 -5.31
CA TYR A 105 -9.08 3.24 -6.53
C TYR A 105 -9.05 1.71 -6.47
N SER A 106 -9.96 1.04 -7.17
CA SER A 106 -9.76 -0.37 -7.50
C SER A 106 -8.78 -0.43 -8.66
N VAL A 107 -7.53 -0.82 -8.38
CA VAL A 107 -6.49 -0.95 -9.41
C VAL A 107 -6.80 -2.22 -10.23
N LEU A 108 -7.67 -2.08 -11.23
CA LEU A 108 -7.69 -2.99 -12.37
C LEU A 108 -6.43 -2.67 -13.19
N GLN A 109 -5.42 -3.52 -13.04
CA GLN A 109 -4.09 -3.38 -13.60
C GLN A 109 -4.10 -3.07 -15.12
N ARG A 110 -3.74 -1.83 -15.48
CA ARG A 110 -2.87 -1.41 -16.60
C ARG A 110 -3.00 0.09 -16.85
N LYS A 111 -2.29 0.90 -16.07
CA LYS A 111 -1.70 2.16 -16.55
C LYS A 111 -0.62 2.59 -15.55
N ARG A 112 0.58 2.81 -16.09
CA ARG A 112 1.82 3.17 -15.38
C ARG A 112 1.55 4.24 -14.31
N ILE A 113 1.87 3.94 -13.06
CA ILE A 113 2.21 4.97 -12.07
C ILE A 113 3.73 5.05 -12.11
N SER A 114 4.23 5.95 -12.95
CA SER A 114 5.63 6.38 -12.92
C SER A 114 5.81 7.36 -11.75
N THR A 115 6.92 7.16 -11.04
CA THR A 115 7.49 8.01 -9.98
C THR A 115 6.98 7.73 -8.56
N VAL A 116 7.69 6.84 -7.89
CA VAL A 116 7.94 6.91 -6.44
C VAL A 116 9.44 7.18 -6.31
N LEU A 117 9.82 8.38 -5.86
CA LEU A 117 11.18 8.64 -5.38
C LEU A 117 11.27 8.11 -3.94
N PHE A 118 12.31 7.34 -3.67
CA PHE A 118 12.69 6.84 -2.35
C PHE A 118 13.09 7.98 -1.41
#